data_AF-A0A916N677-F1
#
_entry.id   AF-A0A916N677-F1
#
_cell.length_a   1.000
_cell.length_b   1.000
_cell.length_c   1.000
_cell.angle_alpha   90.00
_cell.angle_beta   90.00
_cell.angle_gamma   90.00
#
_symmetry.space_group_name_H-M   'P 1'
#
loop_
_entity.id
_entity.type
_entity.pdbx_description
1 polymer ?
#
loop_
_entity_poly.entity_id
_entity_poly.type
_entity_poly.pdbx_seq_one_letter_code
_entity_poly.pdbx_strand_id
1 'polypeptide(L)'
;MNNGKIGFWGALVIVVLIYILREFLGGLSAFFFVPVDRLLFVTDSISPVIMWMLLGMFIGVVYGSFVAIKKYKLEWKLLFYPIGGLILLINIILLLSFVHRGNESAVVEKNITARAEEMNAAFNENLRKGIEAVDNEESTNAVYYFKMAVQSDGDNPKLDSLAILYSQIAAKKCKLYKRRSRLKYISNNYYKYAATLTSQTPEICK
;
A
#
# COMPACT_ATOMS: atom_id res chain seq x y z
N MET A 1 9.69 -3.30 64.78
CA MET A 1 10.21 -2.79 63.50
C MET A 1 9.94 -3.83 62.40
N ASN A 2 8.69 -3.96 61.92
CA ASN A 2 8.30 -5.02 60.93
C ASN A 2 7.47 -4.51 59.74
N ASN A 3 7.15 -3.21 59.66
CA ASN A 3 6.27 -2.66 58.63
C ASN A 3 6.99 -2.41 57.27
N GLY A 4 8.32 -2.42 57.25
CA GLY A 4 9.11 -2.18 56.03
C GLY A 4 9.08 -3.36 55.02
N LYS A 5 8.97 -4.60 55.50
CA LYS A 5 8.89 -5.78 54.63
C LYS A 5 7.54 -5.88 53.92
N ILE A 6 6.44 -5.57 54.59
CA ILE A 6 5.09 -5.64 54.01
C ILE A 6 4.91 -4.60 52.90
N GLY A 7 5.45 -3.39 53.07
CA GLY A 7 5.43 -2.36 52.02
C GLY A 7 6.25 -2.74 50.77
N PHE A 8 7.42 -3.37 50.96
CA PHE A 8 8.26 -3.82 49.86
C PHE A 8 7.63 -4.97 49.06
N TRP A 9 7.08 -5.98 49.75
CA TRP A 9 6.38 -7.09 49.10
C TRP A 9 5.09 -6.63 48.41
N GLY A 10 4.36 -5.67 48.99
CA GLY A 10 3.19 -5.06 48.35
C GLY A 10 3.54 -4.30 47.07
N ALA A 11 4.62 -3.50 47.09
CA ALA A 11 5.09 -2.80 45.90
C ALA A 11 5.53 -3.77 44.79
N LEU A 12 6.21 -4.86 45.16
CA LEU A 12 6.66 -5.88 44.22
C LEU A 12 5.47 -6.59 43.54
N VAL A 13 4.41 -6.93 44.29
CA VAL A 13 3.18 -7.49 43.75
C VAL A 13 2.50 -6.52 42.78
N ILE A 14 2.45 -5.22 43.11
CA ILE A 14 1.86 -4.20 42.22
C ILE A 14 2.64 -4.09 40.91
N VAL A 15 3.97 -4.09 40.96
CA VAL A 15 4.81 -4.02 39.74
C VAL A 15 4.59 -5.25 38.85
N VAL A 16 4.53 -6.45 39.44
CA VAL A 16 4.24 -7.69 38.71
C VAL A 16 2.83 -7.66 38.12
N LEU A 17 1.84 -7.16 38.86
CA LEU A 17 0.47 -7.02 38.39
C LEU A 17 0.39 -6.07 37.18
N ILE A 18 1.03 -4.89 37.27
CA ILE A 18 1.09 -3.92 36.16
C ILE A 18 1.80 -4.52 34.94
N TYR A 19 2.85 -5.31 35.15
CA TYR A 19 3.56 -5.98 34.07
C TYR A 19 2.67 -6.98 33.32
N ILE A 20 1.92 -7.82 34.03
CA ILE A 20 0.97 -8.77 33.44
C ILE A 20 -0.19 -8.04 32.74
N LEU A 21 -0.68 -6.98 33.37
CA LEU A 21 -1.76 -6.15 32.83
C LEU A 21 -1.32 -5.31 31.63
N ARG A 22 -0.03 -5.07 31.41
CA ARG A 22 0.47 -4.23 30.31
C ARG A 22 0.03 -4.75 28.94
N GLU A 23 0.15 -6.06 28.71
CA GLU A 23 -0.26 -6.70 27.45
C GLU A 23 -1.77 -6.57 27.24
N PHE A 24 -2.55 -6.78 28.31
CA PHE A 24 -4.01 -6.74 28.29
C PHE A 24 -4.53 -5.32 28.10
N LEU A 25 -4.00 -4.33 28.83
CA LEU A 25 -4.32 -2.92 28.65
C LEU A 25 -3.86 -2.42 27.28
N GLY A 26 -2.74 -2.91 26.78
CA GLY A 26 -2.27 -2.64 25.41
C GLY A 26 -3.27 -3.12 24.37
N GLY A 27 -3.71 -4.38 24.46
CA GLY A 27 -4.72 -4.95 23.56
C GLY A 27 -6.09 -4.27 23.65
N LEU A 28 -6.55 -3.98 24.86
CA LEU A 28 -7.79 -3.21 25.08
C LEU A 28 -7.69 -1.80 24.52
N SER A 29 -6.56 -1.12 24.74
CA SER A 29 -6.32 0.20 24.16
C SER A 29 -6.30 0.12 22.64
N ALA A 30 -5.62 -0.85 22.02
CA ALA A 30 -5.65 -1.00 20.56
C ALA A 30 -7.08 -1.24 20.04
N PHE A 31 -7.88 -2.07 20.72
CA PHE A 31 -9.26 -2.36 20.33
C PHE A 31 -10.18 -1.14 20.38
N PHE A 32 -10.05 -0.29 21.40
CA PHE A 32 -10.84 0.93 21.53
C PHE A 32 -10.28 2.09 20.72
N PHE A 33 -8.96 2.19 20.61
CA PHE A 33 -8.29 3.34 20.04
C PHE A 33 -8.20 3.23 18.51
N VAL A 34 -7.90 2.07 17.93
CA VAL A 34 -7.76 1.93 16.47
C VAL A 34 -9.04 2.31 15.69
N PRO A 35 -10.26 1.95 16.14
CA PRO A 35 -11.48 2.41 15.47
C PRO A 35 -11.75 3.90 15.65
N VAL A 36 -11.45 4.46 16.83
CA VAL A 36 -11.66 5.88 17.13
C VAL A 36 -10.67 6.76 16.35
N ASP A 37 -9.41 6.34 16.29
CA ASP A 37 -8.34 6.97 15.51
C ASP A 37 -8.74 7.00 14.03
N ARG A 38 -9.18 5.85 13.47
CA ARG A 38 -9.70 5.74 12.09
C ARG A 38 -10.94 6.59 11.82
N LEU A 39 -11.82 6.80 12.79
CA LEU A 39 -12.98 7.69 12.62
C LEU A 39 -12.60 9.17 12.61
N LEU A 40 -11.56 9.53 13.38
CA LEU A 40 -11.18 10.92 13.64
C LEU A 40 -10.11 11.44 12.68
N PHE A 41 -9.48 10.60 11.85
CA PHE A 41 -8.55 11.00 10.78
C PHE A 41 -9.13 11.93 9.69
N VAL A 42 -10.41 12.31 9.76
CA VAL A 42 -10.95 13.45 8.96
C VAL A 42 -10.53 14.80 9.55
N THR A 43 -10.07 14.84 10.80
CA THR A 43 -9.53 16.05 11.44
C THR A 43 -8.10 15.76 11.88
N ASP A 44 -7.13 16.55 11.41
CA ASP A 44 -5.70 16.37 11.66
C ASP A 44 -5.39 15.84 13.08
N SER A 45 -4.94 14.58 13.13
CA SER A 45 -4.20 13.95 14.22
C SER A 45 -4.63 14.38 15.64
N ILE A 46 -5.74 13.83 16.16
CA ILE A 46 -6.06 14.01 17.57
C ILE A 46 -4.93 13.42 18.42
N SER A 47 -4.27 14.29 19.18
CA SER A 47 -3.13 13.92 20.03
C SER A 47 -3.51 12.76 20.95
N PRO A 48 -2.65 11.73 21.10
CA PRO A 48 -2.85 10.62 22.03
C PRO A 48 -3.25 11.09 23.44
N VAL A 49 -2.80 12.28 23.85
CA VAL A 49 -3.15 12.92 25.12
C VAL A 49 -4.66 13.17 25.26
N ILE A 50 -5.31 13.67 24.21
CA ILE A 50 -6.76 13.98 24.21
C ILE A 50 -7.55 12.68 24.35
N MET A 51 -7.06 11.62 23.71
CA MET A 51 -7.69 10.32 23.70
C MET A 51 -7.63 9.64 25.08
N TRP A 52 -6.48 9.74 25.76
CA TRP A 52 -6.34 9.32 27.15
C TRP A 52 -7.16 10.18 28.12
N MET A 53 -7.31 11.49 27.88
CA MET A 53 -8.22 12.34 28.66
C MET A 53 -9.67 11.87 28.55
N LEU A 54 -10.13 11.55 27.34
CA LEU A 54 -11.48 11.04 27.09
C LEU A 54 -11.72 9.71 27.81
N LEU A 55 -10.76 8.78 27.72
CA LEU A 55 -10.81 7.51 28.44
C LEU A 55 -10.86 7.74 29.96
N GLY A 56 -9.99 8.61 30.48
CA GLY A 56 -9.94 8.96 31.90
C GLY A 56 -11.25 9.58 32.39
N MET A 57 -11.89 10.42 31.57
CA MET A 57 -13.19 10.99 31.84
C MET A 57 -14.27 9.89 31.93
N PHE A 58 -14.30 8.95 30.99
CA PHE A 58 -15.26 7.83 31.03
C PHE A 58 -15.07 6.94 32.26
N ILE A 59 -13.82 6.57 32.57
CA ILE A 59 -13.51 5.78 33.77
C ILE A 59 -13.90 6.56 35.03
N GLY A 60 -13.65 7.87 35.06
CA GLY A 60 -14.02 8.76 36.15
C GLY A 60 -15.53 8.84 36.36
N VAL A 61 -16.32 8.92 35.28
CA VAL A 61 -17.79 8.90 35.36
C VAL A 61 -18.28 7.56 35.90
N VAL A 62 -17.76 6.43 35.40
CA VAL A 62 -18.17 5.10 35.88
C VAL A 62 -17.84 4.91 37.36
N TYR A 63 -16.62 5.27 37.77
CA TYR A 63 -16.19 5.13 39.17
C TYR A 63 -16.92 6.13 40.08
N GLY A 64 -17.14 7.36 39.62
CA GLY A 64 -17.93 8.37 40.32
C GLY A 64 -19.37 7.94 40.54
N SER A 65 -20.01 7.35 39.54
CA SER A 65 -21.34 6.75 39.67
C SER A 65 -21.36 5.61 40.70
N PHE A 66 -20.34 4.75 40.73
CA PHE A 66 -20.26 3.66 41.71
C PHE A 66 -20.16 4.18 43.17
N VAL A 67 -19.31 5.18 43.40
CA VAL A 67 -19.16 5.80 44.73
C VAL A 67 -20.45 6.52 45.15
N ALA A 68 -21.12 7.22 44.23
CA ALA A 68 -22.39 7.89 44.49
C ALA A 68 -23.49 6.91 44.90
N ILE A 69 -23.59 5.76 44.22
CA ILE A 69 -24.56 4.70 44.57
C ILE A 69 -24.33 4.20 46.00
N LYS A 70 -23.07 3.93 46.36
CA LYS A 70 -22.72 3.45 47.70
C LYS A 70 -23.01 4.50 48.78
N LYS A 71 -22.75 5.78 48.50
CA LYS A 71 -22.90 6.88 49.47
C LYS A 71 -24.34 7.33 49.65
N TYR A 72 -25.13 7.39 48.58
CA TYR A 72 -26.48 7.95 48.59
C TYR A 72 -27.60 6.90 48.53
N LYS A 73 -27.27 5.59 48.57
CA LYS A 73 -28.22 4.47 48.43
C LYS A 73 -29.13 4.62 47.20
N LEU A 74 -28.56 5.13 46.11
CA LEU A 74 -29.27 5.30 44.86
C LEU A 74 -29.64 3.93 44.27
N GLU A 75 -30.79 3.83 43.62
CA GLU A 75 -31.20 2.60 42.95
C GLU A 75 -30.17 2.20 41.88
N TRP A 76 -29.80 0.93 41.87
CA TRP A 76 -28.78 0.35 40.96
C TRP A 76 -29.08 0.59 39.47
N LYS A 77 -30.35 0.88 39.14
CA LYS A 77 -30.80 1.22 37.79
C LYS A 77 -30.08 2.44 37.21
N LEU A 78 -29.60 3.38 38.03
CA LEU A 78 -28.90 4.57 37.53
C LEU A 78 -27.51 4.24 36.93
N LEU A 79 -26.93 3.08 37.27
CA LEU A 79 -25.65 2.60 36.72
C LEU A 79 -25.77 2.18 35.24
N PHE A 80 -26.99 1.87 34.78
CA PHE A 80 -27.23 1.50 33.38
C PHE A 80 -27.08 2.67 32.41
N TYR A 81 -27.29 3.92 32.85
CA TYR A 81 -27.15 5.10 31.98
C TYR A 81 -25.72 5.30 31.45
N PRO A 82 -24.66 5.36 32.29
CA PRO A 82 -23.30 5.54 31.79
C PRO A 82 -22.80 4.31 31.01
N ILE A 83 -23.19 3.10 31.41
CA ILE A 83 -22.82 1.87 30.70
C ILE A 83 -23.51 1.81 29.32
N GLY A 84 -24.81 2.09 29.27
CA GLY A 84 -25.59 2.12 28.04
C GLY A 84 -25.10 3.18 27.06
N GLY A 85 -24.74 4.37 27.55
CA GLY A 85 -24.13 5.42 26.74
C GLY A 85 -22.82 4.98 26.09
N LEU A 86 -21.98 4.26 26.83
CA LEU A 86 -20.70 3.75 26.33
C LEU A 86 -20.91 2.66 25.26
N ILE A 87 -21.85 1.75 25.47
CA ILE A 87 -22.21 0.71 24.49
C ILE A 87 -22.77 1.34 23.21
N LEU A 88 -23.63 2.34 23.33
CA LEU A 88 -24.22 3.05 22.19
C LEU A 88 -23.13 3.78 21.40
N LEU A 89 -22.20 4.45 22.09
CA LEU A 89 -21.08 5.15 21.46
C LEU A 89 -20.15 4.19 20.71
N ILE A 90 -19.83 3.03 21.28
CA ILE A 90 -19.04 1.98 20.60
C ILE A 90 -19.75 1.49 19.32
N ASN A 91 -21.07 1.26 19.38
CA ASN A 91 -21.83 0.79 18.22
C ASN A 91 -21.84 1.82 17.08
N ILE A 92 -21.97 3.11 17.41
CA ILE A 92 -21.88 4.19 16.41
C ILE A 92 -20.50 4.23 15.75
N ILE A 93 -19.43 4.12 16.53
CA ILE A 93 -18.05 4.11 16.03
C ILE A 93 -17.82 2.90 15.11
N LEU A 94 -18.31 1.71 15.50
CA LEU A 94 -18.19 0.49 14.70
C LEU A 94 -18.93 0.61 13.36
N LEU A 95 -20.15 1.16 13.37
CA LEU A 95 -20.96 1.32 12.17
C LEU A 95 -20.32 2.30 11.18
N LEU A 96 -19.83 3.43 11.69
CA LEU A 96 -19.11 4.42 10.88
C LEU A 96 -17.78 3.86 10.33
N SER A 97 -17.06 3.06 11.12
CA SER A 97 -15.81 2.41 10.68
C SER A 97 -16.04 1.42 9.54
N PHE A 98 -17.14 0.65 9.59
CA PHE A 98 -17.48 -0.33 8.56
C PHE A 98 -17.84 0.35 7.23
N VAL A 99 -18.62 1.43 7.28
CA VAL A 99 -18.99 2.22 6.10
C VAL A 99 -17.75 2.84 5.42
N HIS A 100 -16.81 3.36 6.20
CA HIS A 100 -15.60 3.98 5.65
C HIS A 100 -14.70 2.97 4.91
N ARG A 101 -14.50 1.78 5.49
CA ARG A 101 -13.68 0.72 4.89
C ARG A 101 -14.22 0.21 3.55
N GLY A 102 -15.55 0.22 3.39
CA GLY A 102 -16.20 -0.10 2.12
C GLY A 102 -15.89 0.91 1.02
N ASN A 103 -15.88 2.21 1.35
CA ASN A 103 -15.63 3.28 0.39
C ASN A 103 -14.16 3.35 -0.06
N GLU A 104 -13.19 3.17 0.86
CA GLU A 104 -11.76 3.18 0.49
C GLU A 104 -11.41 2.03 -0.47
N SER A 105 -11.99 0.85 -0.24
CA SER A 105 -11.73 -0.33 -1.08
C SER A 105 -12.19 -0.10 -2.53
N ALA A 106 -13.36 0.51 -2.72
CA ALA A 106 -13.91 0.82 -4.05
C ALA A 106 -13.13 1.93 -4.78
N VAL A 107 -12.64 2.94 -4.06
CA VAL A 107 -11.83 4.03 -4.65
C VAL A 107 -10.45 3.50 -5.06
N VAL A 108 -9.83 2.64 -4.26
CA VAL A 108 -8.55 2.01 -4.59
C VAL A 108 -8.68 1.12 -5.84
N GLU A 109 -9.73 0.30 -5.92
CA GLU A 109 -9.97 -0.56 -7.09
C GLU A 109 -10.19 0.25 -8.38
N LYS A 110 -10.94 1.35 -8.31
CA LYS A 110 -11.15 2.26 -9.45
C LYS A 110 -9.86 2.94 -9.90
N ASN A 111 -8.99 3.33 -8.98
CA ASN A 111 -7.72 3.98 -9.31
C ASN A 111 -6.71 3.00 -9.90
N ILE A 112 -6.69 1.74 -9.45
CA ILE A 112 -5.83 0.69 -10.00
C ILE A 112 -6.22 0.36 -11.43
N THR A 113 -7.52 0.21 -11.70
CA THR A 113 -8.03 -0.11 -13.05
C THR A 113 -7.77 1.02 -14.04
N ALA A 114 -8.04 2.28 -13.66
CA ALA A 114 -7.75 3.45 -14.49
C ALA A 114 -6.25 3.57 -14.80
N ARG A 115 -5.38 3.33 -13.82
CA ARG A 115 -3.93 3.37 -14.01
C ARG A 115 -3.45 2.23 -14.92
N ALA A 116 -4.01 1.04 -14.80
CA ALA A 116 -3.69 -0.08 -15.69
C ALA A 116 -4.11 0.20 -17.14
N GLU A 117 -5.27 0.82 -17.34
CA GLU A 117 -5.74 1.23 -18.67
C GLU A 117 -4.84 2.31 -19.29
N GLU A 118 -4.43 3.31 -18.50
CA GLU A 118 -3.48 4.34 -18.94
C GLU A 118 -2.11 3.75 -19.31
N MET A 119 -1.57 2.85 -18.49
CA MET A 119 -0.30 2.16 -18.77
C MET A 119 -0.39 1.32 -20.05
N ASN A 120 -1.51 0.61 -20.26
CA ASN A 120 -1.74 -0.15 -21.49
C ASN A 120 -1.86 0.76 -22.73
N ALA A 121 -2.52 1.92 -22.61
CA ALA A 121 -2.63 2.89 -23.69
C ALA A 121 -1.26 3.47 -24.06
N ALA A 122 -0.47 3.87 -23.05
CA ALA A 122 0.89 4.38 -23.23
C ALA A 122 1.81 3.32 -23.87
N PHE A 123 1.71 2.07 -23.43
CA PHE A 123 2.44 0.94 -24.02
C PHE A 123 2.11 0.79 -25.51
N ASN A 124 0.83 0.67 -25.86
CA ASN A 124 0.41 0.43 -27.24
C ASN A 124 0.78 1.60 -28.17
N GLU A 125 0.66 2.85 -27.70
CA GLU A 125 1.02 4.03 -28.49
C GLU A 125 2.53 4.13 -28.72
N ASN A 126 3.34 3.87 -27.70
CA ASN A 126 4.80 3.85 -27.84
C ASN A 126 5.24 2.71 -28.78
N LEU A 127 4.64 1.53 -28.67
CA LEU A 127 4.93 0.41 -29.55
C LEU A 127 4.61 0.76 -31.02
N ARG A 128 3.45 1.37 -31.26
CA ARG A 128 3.03 1.83 -32.60
C ARG A 128 4.02 2.84 -33.19
N LYS A 129 4.39 3.87 -32.43
CA LYS A 129 5.38 4.88 -32.86
C LYS A 129 6.75 4.29 -33.12
N GLY A 130 7.17 3.31 -32.32
CA GLY A 130 8.41 2.58 -32.52
C GLY A 130 8.43 1.84 -33.85
N ILE A 131 7.34 1.13 -34.19
CA ILE A 131 7.20 0.43 -35.48
C ILE A 131 7.19 1.42 -36.65
N GLU A 132 6.42 2.50 -36.55
CA GLU A 132 6.37 3.55 -37.57
C GLU A 132 7.75 4.20 -37.82
N ALA A 133 8.52 4.44 -36.76
CA ALA A 133 9.90 4.91 -36.88
C ALA A 133 10.83 3.88 -37.53
N VAL A 134 10.60 2.57 -37.35
CA VAL A 134 11.35 1.53 -38.08
C VAL A 134 11.02 1.58 -39.57
N ASP A 135 9.75 1.76 -39.93
CA ASP A 135 9.29 1.85 -41.33
C ASP A 135 9.84 3.10 -42.04
N ASN A 136 9.97 4.20 -41.30
CA ASN A 136 10.58 5.45 -41.78
C ASN A 136 12.12 5.46 -41.71
N GLU A 137 12.75 4.34 -41.34
CA GLU A 137 14.20 4.18 -41.16
C GLU A 137 14.84 5.08 -40.08
N GLU A 138 14.03 5.64 -39.17
CA GLU A 138 14.44 6.52 -38.08
C GLU A 138 14.93 5.74 -36.85
N SER A 139 16.14 5.19 -36.94
CA SER A 139 16.64 4.25 -35.92
C SER A 139 16.73 4.76 -34.48
N THR A 140 17.03 6.04 -34.28
CA THR A 140 17.09 6.63 -32.93
C THR A 140 15.70 6.74 -32.31
N ASN A 141 14.72 7.16 -33.10
CA ASN A 141 13.34 7.31 -32.66
C ASN A 141 12.71 5.95 -32.36
N ALA A 142 12.96 4.94 -33.21
CA ALA A 142 12.52 3.57 -32.98
C ALA A 142 13.03 3.02 -31.64
N VAL A 143 14.33 3.15 -31.37
CA VAL A 143 14.94 2.70 -30.09
C VAL A 143 14.34 3.47 -28.90
N TYR A 144 14.15 4.78 -29.04
CA TYR A 144 13.54 5.59 -27.98
C TYR A 144 12.14 5.10 -27.62
N TYR A 145 11.26 4.95 -28.62
CA TYR A 145 9.89 4.51 -28.37
C TYR A 145 9.80 3.07 -27.87
N PHE A 146 10.66 2.16 -28.34
CA PHE A 146 10.72 0.81 -27.78
C PHE A 146 11.17 0.78 -26.32
N LYS A 147 12.11 1.65 -25.91
CA LYS A 147 12.46 1.79 -24.47
C LYS A 147 11.27 2.28 -23.65
N MET A 148 10.52 3.26 -24.16
CA MET A 148 9.33 3.75 -23.47
C MET A 148 8.25 2.67 -23.35
N ALA A 149 8.08 1.82 -24.37
CA ALA A 149 7.16 0.68 -24.31
C ALA A 149 7.61 -0.35 -23.26
N VAL A 150 8.89 -0.75 -23.24
CA VAL A 150 9.44 -1.68 -22.24
C VAL A 150 9.31 -1.13 -20.82
N GLN A 151 9.50 0.18 -20.61
CA GLN A 151 9.27 0.82 -19.31
C GLN A 151 7.79 0.79 -18.87
N SER A 152 6.86 0.73 -19.82
CA SER A 152 5.42 0.72 -19.54
C SER A 152 4.93 -0.68 -19.18
N ASP A 153 5.38 -1.70 -19.91
CA ASP A 153 5.03 -3.11 -19.69
C ASP A 153 6.11 -4.03 -20.27
N GLY A 154 7.14 -4.33 -19.47
CA GLY A 154 8.33 -5.06 -19.91
C GLY A 154 8.11 -6.56 -20.14
N ASP A 155 7.07 -7.14 -19.52
CA ASP A 155 6.75 -8.56 -19.61
C ASP A 155 5.71 -8.86 -20.71
N ASN A 156 5.41 -7.86 -21.56
CA ASN A 156 4.39 -8.01 -22.59
C ASN A 156 4.85 -8.95 -23.71
N PRO A 157 4.10 -10.02 -24.03
CA PRO A 157 4.50 -11.01 -25.04
C PRO A 157 4.60 -10.43 -26.46
N LYS A 158 4.01 -9.27 -26.72
CA LYS A 158 4.17 -8.54 -28.00
C LYS A 158 5.61 -8.06 -28.19
N LEU A 159 6.31 -7.69 -27.12
CA LEU A 159 7.71 -7.26 -27.18
C LEU A 159 8.61 -8.42 -27.63
N ASP A 160 8.42 -9.61 -27.05
CA ASP A 160 9.15 -10.81 -27.43
C ASP A 160 8.89 -11.21 -28.88
N SER A 161 7.62 -11.20 -29.29
CA SER A 161 7.22 -11.52 -30.67
C SER A 161 7.90 -10.58 -31.68
N LEU A 162 7.94 -9.29 -31.36
CA LEU A 162 8.56 -8.27 -32.19
C LEU A 162 10.10 -8.37 -32.18
N ALA A 163 10.69 -8.69 -31.04
CA ALA A 163 12.13 -8.92 -30.92
C ALA A 163 12.59 -10.12 -31.76
N ILE A 164 11.84 -11.23 -31.74
CA ILE A 164 12.10 -12.40 -32.59
C ILE A 164 12.04 -12.00 -34.07
N LEU A 165 11.01 -11.27 -34.49
CA LEU A 165 10.86 -10.81 -35.86
C LEU A 165 12.06 -9.97 -36.31
N TYR A 166 12.46 -8.98 -35.50
CA TYR A 166 13.60 -8.12 -35.85
C TYR A 166 14.93 -8.87 -35.85
N SER A 167 15.14 -9.83 -34.93
CA SER A 167 16.31 -10.72 -34.96
C SER A 167 16.37 -11.56 -36.24
N GLN A 168 15.23 -12.09 -36.69
CA GLN A 168 15.15 -12.85 -37.95
C GLN A 168 15.46 -11.96 -39.18
N ILE A 169 14.92 -10.74 -39.22
CA ILE A 169 15.20 -9.77 -40.29
C ILE A 169 16.69 -9.43 -40.30
N ALA A 170 17.28 -9.20 -39.12
CA ALA A 170 18.69 -8.87 -38.97
C ALA A 170 19.59 -10.02 -39.44
N ALA A 171 19.29 -11.27 -39.04
CA ALA A 171 20.01 -12.46 -39.48
C ALA A 171 19.93 -12.67 -41.00
N LYS A 172 18.76 -12.44 -41.61
CA LYS A 172 18.57 -12.51 -43.07
C LYS A 172 19.42 -11.45 -43.79
N LYS A 173 19.41 -10.20 -43.31
CA LYS A 173 20.23 -9.11 -43.85
C LYS A 173 21.73 -9.41 -43.69
N CYS A 174 22.15 -9.92 -42.54
CA CYS A 174 23.52 -10.36 -42.28
C CYS A 174 23.99 -11.45 -43.25
N LYS A 175 23.16 -12.48 -43.49
CA LYS A 175 23.46 -13.56 -44.45
C LYS A 175 23.61 -13.05 -45.89
N LEU A 176 22.77 -12.09 -46.30
CA LEU A 176 22.87 -11.46 -47.62
C LEU A 176 24.17 -10.66 -47.78
N TYR A 177 24.59 -9.96 -46.73
CA TYR A 177 25.86 -9.22 -46.70
C TYR A 177 27.07 -10.14 -46.83
N LYS A 178 27.15 -11.21 -46.04
CA LYS A 178 28.26 -12.18 -46.10
C LYS A 178 28.45 -12.78 -47.50
N ARG A 179 27.36 -12.94 -48.26
CA ARG A 179 27.42 -13.44 -49.65
C ARG A 179 27.93 -12.42 -50.67
N ARG A 180 27.89 -11.12 -50.34
CA ARG A 180 28.30 -10.03 -51.24
C ARG A 180 29.60 -9.40 -50.72
N SER A 181 30.74 -9.89 -51.20
CA SER A 181 32.11 -9.47 -50.79
C SER A 181 32.46 -7.99 -51.04
N ARG A 182 31.58 -7.20 -51.67
CA ARG A 182 31.81 -5.79 -52.00
C ARG A 182 31.16 -4.80 -51.04
N LEU A 183 30.29 -5.23 -50.13
CA LEU A 183 29.66 -4.34 -49.16
C LEU A 183 30.60 -4.15 -47.96
N LYS A 184 30.93 -2.92 -47.59
CA LYS A 184 31.88 -2.61 -46.49
C LYS A 184 31.24 -2.48 -45.11
N TYR A 185 29.93 -2.25 -45.03
CA TYR A 185 29.21 -2.06 -43.77
C TYR A 185 27.72 -2.37 -43.93
N ILE A 186 27.12 -3.06 -42.96
CA ILE A 186 25.66 -3.12 -42.77
C ILE A 186 25.32 -2.49 -41.44
N SER A 187 24.31 -1.62 -41.45
CA SER A 187 23.77 -1.05 -40.22
C SER A 187 23.14 -2.13 -39.34
N ASN A 188 23.58 -2.20 -38.08
CA ASN A 188 23.13 -3.18 -37.10
C ASN A 188 21.79 -2.84 -36.43
N ASN A 189 20.96 -2.01 -37.07
CA ASN A 189 19.79 -1.39 -36.45
C ASN A 189 18.75 -2.41 -35.99
N TYR A 190 18.49 -3.47 -36.76
CA TYR A 190 17.48 -4.48 -36.39
C TYR A 190 17.89 -5.33 -35.18
N TYR A 191 19.18 -5.66 -35.05
CA TYR A 191 19.68 -6.29 -33.83
C TYR A 191 19.59 -5.34 -32.63
N LYS A 192 19.80 -4.03 -32.83
CA LYS A 192 19.57 -3.02 -31.77
C LYS A 192 18.10 -2.93 -31.37
N TYR A 193 17.15 -2.99 -32.30
CA TYR A 193 15.72 -2.97 -32.00
C TYR A 193 15.31 -4.20 -31.19
N ALA A 194 15.69 -5.40 -31.65
CA ALA A 194 15.38 -6.64 -30.95
C ALA A 194 15.95 -6.68 -29.52
N ALA A 195 17.19 -6.22 -29.36
CA ALA A 195 17.85 -6.13 -28.07
C ALA A 195 17.20 -5.09 -27.14
N THR A 196 16.74 -3.96 -27.70
CA THR A 196 16.03 -2.94 -26.93
C THR A 196 14.69 -3.46 -26.39
N LEU A 197 13.95 -4.21 -27.21
CA LEU A 197 12.65 -4.79 -26.83
C LEU A 197 12.75 -5.85 -25.73
N THR A 198 13.90 -6.52 -25.61
CA THR A 198 14.16 -7.58 -24.61
C THR A 198 15.10 -7.14 -23.49
N SER A 199 15.53 -5.87 -23.49
CA SER A 199 16.57 -5.35 -22.59
C SER A 199 17.89 -6.14 -22.61
N GLN A 200 18.24 -6.75 -23.74
CA GLN A 200 19.46 -7.53 -23.94
C GLN A 200 20.55 -6.72 -24.66
N THR A 201 21.76 -7.28 -24.74
CA THR A 201 22.85 -6.71 -25.55
C THR A 201 22.65 -7.04 -27.03
N PRO A 202 22.78 -6.08 -27.96
CA PRO A 202 22.59 -6.34 -29.38
C PRO A 202 23.68 -7.26 -29.94
N GLU A 203 23.26 -8.32 -30.61
CA GLU A 203 24.16 -9.12 -31.43
C GLU A 203 24.74 -8.26 -32.56
N ILE A 204 25.95 -8.59 -33.01
CA ILE A 204 26.63 -7.91 -34.11
C ILE A 204 26.84 -8.93 -35.22
N CYS A 205 26.44 -8.57 -36.44
CA CYS A 205 26.78 -9.35 -37.62
C CYS A 205 28.30 -9.34 -37.83
N LYS A 206 28.97 -10.44 -37.47
CA LYS A 206 30.39 -10.70 -37.73
C LYS A 206 30.57 -11.45 -39.04
#